data_AF-A0A653XRC6-F1
#
_entry.id   AF-A0A653XRC6-F1
#
_cell.length_a   1.000
_cell.length_b   1.000
_cell.length_c   1.000
_cell.angle_alpha   90.00
_cell.angle_beta   90.00
_cell.angle_gamma   90.00
#
_symmetry.space_group_name_H-M   'P 1'
#
loop_
_entity.id
_entity.type
_entity.pdbx_description
1 polymer ?
#
loop_
_entity_poly.entity_id
_entity_poly.type
_entity_poly.pdbx_seq_one_letter_code
_entity_poly.pdbx_strand_id
1 'polypeptide(L)'
;MDSNVEGVEQAVSTGTLPGRDQVDSLVAASLQRNRTCQDGDVADYIPVLARADPDLFGVCVVGVDGGVHVAGDADVEFSIQSISKAFVYALMPGTTADEQWAAVQSGLSAFAGRDLALDNEVYRSEAATNTRNRAIARLLESYGRIGRDPLAVVDVYTKQCSLRVSARDLAIMGATLADGGVNPVTGKRVVSAEVCRDTLAVLAANGLYERSGEWLFEIGLPGKSGVSGGLLTVSPGKAGIGAFSPRLDPAGNSVRGQQATAYLSRVLGLNIFASQAHAPPLLLDRPHGVVPLLMGELGQPQCFQQWRHVHPEPPTVSLAEPVPATHGIVLAATPGLHRSGGGFLAFVGGAQGHPIALGHQPRVQVLDGAELVQQLGGPHFADNGRRIRGFVPVHDVVRRARGSGELPGIVYGASGHG
;
A
#
# COMPACT_ATOMS: atom_id res chain seq x y z
N MET A 1 10.26 11.33 10.45
CA MET A 1 11.32 10.71 9.62
C MET A 1 12.43 11.72 9.43
N ASP A 2 13.70 11.39 9.69
CA ASP A 2 14.80 12.29 9.31
C ASP A 2 15.16 12.02 7.85
N SER A 3 14.63 12.85 6.96
CA SER A 3 14.72 12.69 5.52
C SER A 3 16.02 13.25 4.93
N ASN A 4 16.87 13.94 5.70
CA ASN A 4 18.11 14.58 5.24
C ASN A 4 17.92 15.40 3.93
N VAL A 5 16.90 16.26 3.89
CA VAL A 5 16.55 17.08 2.71
C VAL A 5 16.57 18.57 2.99
N GLU A 6 17.22 18.99 4.08
CA GLU A 6 17.46 20.41 4.36
C GLU A 6 18.25 21.04 3.22
N GLY A 7 17.78 22.21 2.74
CA GLY A 7 18.35 22.92 1.59
C GLY A 7 18.05 22.31 0.22
N VAL A 8 17.18 21.29 0.13
CA VAL A 8 16.80 20.64 -1.13
C VAL A 8 15.42 21.12 -1.57
N GLU A 9 15.36 21.87 -2.67
CA GLU A 9 14.10 22.35 -3.27
C GLU A 9 13.30 21.20 -3.89
N GLN A 10 11.97 21.30 -3.79
CA GLN A 10 11.04 20.37 -4.42
C GLN A 10 10.84 20.75 -5.89
N ALA A 11 11.34 19.90 -6.80
CA ALA A 11 10.98 19.99 -8.21
C ALA A 11 9.57 19.40 -8.43
N VAL A 12 8.87 19.90 -9.45
CA VAL A 12 7.64 19.28 -9.96
C VAL A 12 7.87 18.89 -11.40
N SER A 13 7.59 17.64 -11.71
CA SER A 13 7.65 17.12 -13.07
C SER A 13 6.34 16.39 -13.35
N THR A 14 5.82 16.53 -14.57
CA THR A 14 4.77 15.67 -15.12
C THR A 14 5.34 15.04 -16.39
N GLY A 15 5.24 13.72 -16.52
CA GLY A 15 5.89 12.99 -17.62
C GLY A 15 7.26 12.41 -17.24
N THR A 16 8.25 12.55 -18.10
CA THR A 16 9.49 11.76 -18.05
C THR A 16 10.52 12.27 -17.04
N LEU A 17 11.52 11.42 -16.75
CA LEU A 17 12.74 11.85 -16.07
C LEU A 17 13.48 12.94 -16.88
N PRO A 18 14.32 13.76 -16.21
CA PRO A 18 15.23 14.67 -16.92
C PRO A 18 16.28 13.91 -17.74
N GLY A 19 17.14 14.65 -18.45
CA GLY A 19 18.18 14.07 -19.28
C GLY A 19 19.11 13.11 -18.51
N ARG A 20 19.62 12.09 -19.22
CA ARG A 20 20.40 10.98 -18.65
C ARG A 20 21.53 11.44 -17.70
N ASP A 21 22.36 12.37 -18.17
CA ASP A 21 23.50 12.92 -17.40
C ASP A 21 23.06 13.63 -16.11
N GLN A 22 21.89 14.28 -16.15
CA GLN A 22 21.33 14.93 -14.98
C GLN A 22 20.84 13.90 -13.96
N VAL A 23 20.17 12.82 -14.41
CA VAL A 23 19.74 11.75 -13.51
C VAL A 23 20.94 11.05 -12.89
N ASP A 24 21.97 10.71 -13.68
CA ASP A 24 23.21 10.08 -13.17
C ASP A 24 23.88 10.95 -12.10
N SER A 25 23.99 12.26 -12.36
CA SER A 25 24.55 13.21 -11.40
C SER A 25 23.76 13.27 -10.10
N LEU A 26 22.42 13.24 -10.18
CA LEU A 26 21.55 13.30 -9.00
C LEU A 26 21.56 11.97 -8.21
N VAL A 27 21.66 10.82 -8.88
CA VAL A 27 21.82 9.52 -8.21
C VAL A 27 23.16 9.45 -7.48
N ALA A 28 24.24 9.92 -8.10
CA ALA A 28 25.55 10.03 -7.45
C ALA A 28 25.53 11.01 -6.26
N ALA A 29 24.87 12.16 -6.40
CA ALA A 29 24.71 13.13 -5.32
C ALA A 29 23.91 12.56 -4.14
N SER A 30 22.86 11.78 -4.41
CA SER A 30 22.08 11.08 -3.38
C SER A 30 22.93 10.13 -2.54
N LEU A 31 23.78 9.32 -3.20
CA LEU A 31 24.73 8.45 -2.51
C LEU A 31 25.69 9.27 -1.65
N GLN A 32 26.34 10.29 -2.23
CA GLN A 32 27.35 11.08 -1.53
C GLN A 32 26.79 11.80 -0.31
N ARG A 33 25.56 12.32 -0.40
CA ARG A 33 24.87 13.03 0.69
C ARG A 33 24.63 12.14 1.91
N ASN A 34 24.40 10.83 1.69
CA ASN A 34 23.99 9.90 2.75
C ASN A 34 25.08 8.91 3.13
N ARG A 35 26.27 8.97 2.48
CA ARG A 35 27.35 8.00 2.63
C ARG A 35 27.85 7.85 4.07
N THR A 36 27.91 8.95 4.81
CA THR A 36 28.46 9.00 6.18
C THR A 36 27.43 8.76 7.27
N CYS A 37 26.14 8.64 6.93
CA CYS A 37 25.10 8.31 7.90
C CYS A 37 25.31 6.87 8.39
N GLN A 38 25.40 6.71 9.70
CA GLN A 38 25.62 5.42 10.38
C GLN A 38 24.46 5.11 11.35
N ASP A 39 23.34 5.82 11.21
CA ASP A 39 22.17 5.66 12.07
C ASP A 39 21.46 4.33 11.81
N GLY A 40 20.84 3.82 12.87
CA GLY A 40 20.11 2.55 12.83
C GLY A 40 21.01 1.32 13.02
N ASP A 41 20.35 0.18 13.13
CA ASP A 41 20.97 -1.10 13.48
C ASP A 41 20.67 -2.16 12.42
N VAL A 42 21.61 -3.10 12.22
CA VAL A 42 21.39 -4.25 11.34
C VAL A 42 20.42 -5.21 12.01
N ALA A 43 19.47 -5.76 11.25
CA ALA A 43 18.50 -6.73 11.78
C ALA A 43 19.20 -7.98 12.35
N ASP A 44 18.94 -8.28 13.62
CA ASP A 44 19.61 -9.36 14.37
C ASP A 44 18.69 -10.55 14.70
N TYR A 45 17.37 -10.36 14.67
CA TYR A 45 16.39 -11.41 14.98
C TYR A 45 16.33 -12.54 13.94
N ILE A 46 16.92 -12.33 12.75
CA ILE A 46 17.23 -13.40 11.78
C ILE A 46 18.75 -13.55 11.75
N PRO A 47 19.33 -14.63 12.32
CA PRO A 47 20.76 -14.75 12.55
C PRO A 47 21.66 -14.55 11.32
N VAL A 48 21.19 -14.93 10.12
CA VAL A 48 21.97 -14.72 8.89
C VAL A 48 22.03 -13.24 8.48
N LEU A 49 20.97 -12.46 8.73
CA LEU A 49 20.93 -11.03 8.39
C LEU A 49 21.83 -10.20 9.30
N ALA A 50 22.06 -10.66 10.53
CA ALA A 50 22.96 -10.02 11.50
C ALA A 50 24.42 -9.93 11.00
N ARG A 51 24.77 -10.71 9.97
CA ARG A 51 26.11 -10.73 9.37
C ARG A 51 26.27 -9.76 8.21
N ALA A 52 25.21 -9.04 7.82
CA ALA A 52 25.29 -8.06 6.75
C ALA A 52 26.30 -6.96 7.10
N ASP A 53 27.14 -6.59 6.15
CA ASP A 53 28.08 -5.49 6.31
C ASP A 53 27.29 -4.16 6.44
N PRO A 54 27.34 -3.49 7.60
CA PRO A 54 26.54 -2.29 7.85
C PRO A 54 26.93 -1.11 6.96
N ASP A 55 28.12 -1.13 6.34
CA ASP A 55 28.62 -0.02 5.54
C ASP A 55 28.09 -0.02 4.10
N LEU A 56 27.58 -1.16 3.61
CA LEU A 56 27.05 -1.32 2.25
C LEU A 56 25.93 -0.32 1.94
N PHE A 57 26.06 0.40 0.83
CA PHE A 57 25.06 1.37 0.40
C PHE A 57 25.00 1.49 -1.12
N GLY A 58 23.84 1.16 -1.68
CA GLY A 58 23.56 1.24 -3.11
C GLY A 58 22.23 1.92 -3.41
N VAL A 59 22.18 2.67 -4.51
CA VAL A 59 20.97 3.32 -5.02
C VAL A 59 20.91 3.13 -6.54
N CYS A 60 19.74 2.76 -7.05
CA CYS A 60 19.47 2.65 -8.47
C CYS A 60 18.13 3.29 -8.82
N VAL A 61 18.09 4.03 -9.92
CA VAL A 61 16.88 4.56 -10.55
C VAL A 61 16.75 3.96 -11.93
N VAL A 62 15.58 3.40 -12.25
CA VAL A 62 15.27 2.87 -13.58
C VAL A 62 14.06 3.58 -14.13
N GLY A 63 14.22 4.27 -15.25
CA GLY A 63 13.12 4.92 -15.97
C GLY A 63 12.23 3.91 -16.69
N VAL A 64 10.97 4.27 -16.93
CA VAL A 64 10.06 3.48 -17.77
C VAL A 64 10.54 3.37 -19.22
N ASP A 65 11.44 4.25 -19.64
CA ASP A 65 12.13 4.22 -20.94
C ASP A 65 13.32 3.23 -20.99
N GLY A 66 13.62 2.55 -19.87
CA GLY A 66 14.76 1.64 -19.75
C GLY A 66 16.08 2.33 -19.40
N GLY A 67 16.09 3.64 -19.13
CA GLY A 67 17.27 4.32 -18.56
C GLY A 67 17.63 3.72 -17.20
N VAL A 68 18.90 3.33 -17.00
CA VAL A 68 19.37 2.74 -15.74
C VAL A 68 20.50 3.59 -15.16
N HIS A 69 20.29 4.08 -13.94
CA HIS A 69 21.17 5.03 -13.25
C HIS A 69 21.55 4.44 -11.90
N VAL A 70 22.85 4.39 -11.59
CA VAL A 70 23.37 3.57 -10.49
C VAL A 70 24.46 4.31 -9.73
N ALA A 71 24.43 4.20 -8.40
CA ALA A 71 25.53 4.63 -7.53
C ALA A 71 25.72 3.66 -6.36
N GLY A 72 26.99 3.47 -5.96
CA GLY A 72 27.36 2.64 -4.82
C GLY A 72 27.17 1.13 -5.06
N ASP A 73 26.88 0.41 -3.99
CA ASP A 73 26.80 -1.06 -3.94
C ASP A 73 25.46 -1.62 -4.47
N ALA A 74 24.89 -0.99 -5.50
CA ALA A 74 23.53 -1.27 -5.95
C ALA A 74 23.34 -2.66 -6.56
N ASP A 75 24.42 -3.33 -6.91
CA ASP A 75 24.46 -4.68 -7.48
C ASP A 75 24.74 -5.78 -6.45
N VAL A 76 24.98 -5.41 -5.17
CA VAL A 76 25.09 -6.39 -4.09
C VAL A 76 23.73 -7.05 -3.85
N GLU A 77 23.72 -8.38 -3.83
CA GLU A 77 22.51 -9.16 -3.58
C GLU A 77 22.19 -9.30 -2.09
N PHE A 78 20.90 -9.24 -1.78
CA PHE A 78 20.32 -9.47 -0.46
C PHE A 78 18.96 -10.17 -0.60
N SER A 79 18.44 -10.74 0.48
CA SER A 79 17.10 -11.35 0.45
C SER A 79 16.02 -10.27 0.29
N ILE A 80 15.07 -10.44 -0.64
CA ILE A 80 14.00 -9.48 -0.96
C ILE A 80 13.04 -9.21 0.20
N GLN A 81 12.86 -10.17 1.11
CA GLN A 81 12.06 -10.00 2.32
C GLN A 81 10.63 -9.53 2.02
N SER A 82 10.08 -8.65 2.84
CA SER A 82 8.72 -8.12 2.71
C SER A 82 8.48 -7.28 1.45
N ILE A 83 9.53 -6.90 0.71
CA ILE A 83 9.39 -6.19 -0.56
C ILE A 83 8.66 -7.07 -1.58
N SER A 84 8.88 -8.38 -1.55
CA SER A 84 8.23 -9.35 -2.42
C SER A 84 6.69 -9.30 -2.37
N LYS A 85 6.10 -8.85 -1.25
CA LYS A 85 4.64 -8.70 -1.08
C LYS A 85 4.02 -7.74 -2.10
N ALA A 86 4.80 -6.75 -2.56
CA ALA A 86 4.37 -5.81 -3.58
C ALA A 86 3.98 -6.49 -4.89
N PHE A 87 4.59 -7.64 -5.22
CA PHE A 87 4.48 -8.24 -6.54
C PHE A 87 3.55 -9.45 -6.58
N VAL A 88 3.27 -10.06 -5.43
CA VAL A 88 2.48 -11.30 -5.36
C VAL A 88 0.99 -11.08 -5.12
N TYR A 89 0.53 -9.83 -4.96
CA TYR A 89 -0.88 -9.51 -4.73
C TYR A 89 -1.83 -10.04 -5.84
N ALA A 90 -1.30 -10.29 -7.05
CA ALA A 90 -2.05 -10.83 -8.19
C ALA A 90 -1.54 -12.20 -8.69
N LEU A 91 -0.57 -12.84 -8.02
CA LEU A 91 0.19 -13.96 -8.58
C LEU A 91 0.22 -15.16 -7.63
N MET A 92 -0.88 -15.92 -7.52
CA MET A 92 -0.81 -17.25 -6.88
C MET A 92 -1.68 -18.31 -7.59
N PRO A 93 -1.49 -18.58 -8.90
CA PRO A 93 -2.03 -19.79 -9.50
C PRO A 93 -1.33 -21.03 -8.93
N GLY A 94 -1.95 -22.21 -9.09
CA GLY A 94 -1.39 -23.49 -8.67
C GLY A 94 -2.23 -24.20 -7.61
N THR A 95 -2.25 -25.53 -7.67
CA THR A 95 -3.02 -26.42 -6.78
C THR A 95 -2.16 -27.05 -5.69
N THR A 96 -0.86 -27.19 -5.94
CA THR A 96 0.13 -27.72 -4.98
C THR A 96 1.09 -26.61 -4.51
N ALA A 97 1.82 -26.87 -3.41
CA ALA A 97 2.82 -25.94 -2.89
C ALA A 97 3.99 -25.72 -3.87
N ASP A 98 4.38 -26.76 -4.61
CA ASP A 98 5.46 -26.68 -5.60
C ASP A 98 5.05 -25.87 -6.82
N GLU A 99 3.82 -26.04 -7.31
CA GLU A 99 3.26 -25.20 -8.39
C GLU A 99 3.16 -23.74 -7.97
N GLN A 100 2.70 -23.49 -6.74
CA GLN A 100 2.63 -22.14 -6.16
C GLN A 100 4.02 -21.51 -6.05
N TRP A 101 5.01 -22.27 -5.56
CA TRP A 101 6.38 -21.79 -5.48
C TRP A 101 6.96 -21.46 -6.86
N ALA A 102 6.78 -22.34 -7.84
CA ALA A 102 7.24 -22.10 -9.20
C ALA A 102 6.60 -20.84 -9.82
N ALA A 103 5.29 -20.63 -9.60
CA ALA A 103 4.59 -19.44 -10.06
C ALA A 103 5.13 -18.15 -9.40
N VAL A 104 5.37 -18.17 -8.09
CA VAL A 104 5.95 -17.04 -7.35
C VAL A 104 7.35 -16.70 -7.86
N GLN A 105 8.22 -17.70 -7.95
CA GLN A 105 9.60 -17.49 -8.39
C GLN A 105 9.63 -16.97 -9.83
N SER A 106 8.85 -17.57 -10.73
CA SER A 106 8.75 -17.12 -12.12
C SER A 106 8.19 -15.70 -12.23
N GLY A 107 7.17 -15.36 -11.44
CA GLY A 107 6.54 -14.03 -11.45
C GLY A 107 7.50 -12.95 -10.97
N LEU A 108 8.17 -13.17 -9.84
CA LEU A 108 9.18 -12.23 -9.32
C LEU A 108 10.38 -12.09 -10.27
N SER A 109 10.80 -13.18 -10.91
CA SER A 109 11.84 -13.17 -11.94
C SER A 109 11.43 -12.36 -13.17
N ALA A 110 10.16 -12.45 -13.59
CA ALA A 110 9.64 -11.65 -14.69
C ALA A 110 9.63 -10.15 -14.36
N PHE A 111 9.29 -9.77 -13.12
CA PHE A 111 9.43 -8.39 -12.65
C PHE A 111 10.88 -7.90 -12.66
N ALA A 112 11.84 -8.73 -12.25
CA ALA A 112 13.26 -8.38 -12.23
C ALA A 112 13.90 -8.37 -13.62
N GLY A 113 13.28 -9.03 -14.61
CA GLY A 113 13.84 -9.22 -15.95
C GLY A 113 14.97 -10.26 -16.01
N ARG A 114 15.15 -11.05 -14.95
CA ARG A 114 16.14 -12.13 -14.82
C ARG A 114 15.65 -13.21 -13.86
N ASP A 115 16.25 -14.39 -13.93
CA ASP A 115 15.97 -15.45 -12.97
C ASP A 115 16.48 -15.09 -11.57
N LEU A 116 15.59 -15.16 -10.58
CA LEU A 116 15.92 -14.95 -9.17
C LEU A 116 16.15 -16.30 -8.48
N ALA A 117 17.24 -16.37 -7.71
CA ALA A 117 17.62 -17.58 -7.01
C ALA A 117 17.20 -17.51 -5.53
N LEU A 118 16.76 -18.66 -5.00
CA LEU A 118 16.48 -18.82 -3.58
C LEU A 118 17.78 -18.82 -2.77
N ASP A 119 17.86 -17.96 -1.76
CA ASP A 119 18.87 -18.05 -0.71
C ASP A 119 18.49 -19.15 0.28
N ASN A 120 19.18 -20.29 0.19
CA ASN A 120 18.90 -21.43 1.05
C ASN A 120 19.36 -21.22 2.50
N GLU A 121 20.32 -20.33 2.76
CA GLU A 121 20.75 -20.03 4.13
C GLU A 121 19.70 -19.18 4.84
N VAL A 122 19.23 -18.11 4.17
CA VAL A 122 18.14 -17.26 4.67
C VAL A 122 16.86 -18.07 4.84
N TYR A 123 16.48 -18.86 3.83
CA TYR A 123 15.28 -19.70 3.92
C TYR A 123 15.31 -20.65 5.12
N ARG A 124 16.42 -21.37 5.33
CA ARG A 124 16.54 -22.28 6.47
C ARG A 124 16.51 -21.54 7.80
N SER A 125 17.19 -20.40 7.89
CA SER A 125 17.22 -19.56 9.09
C SER A 125 15.83 -19.04 9.44
N GLU A 126 15.07 -18.55 8.46
CA GLU A 126 13.71 -18.05 8.67
C GLU A 126 12.73 -19.18 8.98
N ALA A 127 12.74 -20.27 8.20
CA ALA A 127 11.85 -21.40 8.38
C ALA A 127 11.95 -22.02 9.79
N ALA A 128 13.16 -22.04 10.37
CA ALA A 128 13.40 -22.54 11.73
C ALA A 128 12.73 -21.68 12.82
N THR A 129 12.56 -20.38 12.61
CA THR A 129 12.09 -19.42 13.64
C THR A 129 10.74 -18.77 13.30
N ASN A 130 10.08 -19.19 12.21
CA ASN A 130 8.87 -18.54 11.69
C ASN A 130 7.56 -18.77 12.49
N THR A 131 7.64 -18.88 13.81
CA THR A 131 6.50 -19.18 14.70
C THR A 131 5.37 -18.16 14.55
N ARG A 132 5.70 -16.87 14.38
CA ARG A 132 4.70 -15.81 14.19
C ARG A 132 3.86 -16.01 12.93
N ASN A 133 4.47 -16.28 11.77
CA ASN A 133 3.69 -16.47 10.55
C ASN A 133 2.92 -17.79 10.55
N ARG A 134 3.46 -18.85 11.20
CA ARG A 134 2.72 -20.10 11.43
C ARG A 134 1.45 -19.87 12.26
N ALA A 135 1.54 -19.06 13.31
CA ALA A 135 0.38 -18.69 14.13
C ALA A 135 -0.64 -17.86 13.34
N ILE A 136 -0.19 -16.87 12.56
CA ILE A 136 -1.06 -16.07 11.68
C ILE A 136 -1.78 -16.97 10.67
N ALA A 137 -1.08 -17.90 10.04
CA ALA A 137 -1.68 -18.80 9.05
C ALA A 137 -2.74 -19.73 9.67
N ARG A 138 -2.50 -20.25 10.88
CA ARG A 138 -3.52 -21.02 11.64
C ARG A 138 -4.72 -20.17 12.04
N LEU A 139 -4.49 -18.90 12.41
CA LEU A 139 -5.58 -17.97 12.69
C LEU A 139 -6.42 -17.72 11.43
N LEU A 140 -5.77 -17.46 10.29
CA LEU A 140 -6.45 -17.26 9.01
C LEU A 140 -7.21 -18.51 8.53
N GLU A 141 -6.65 -19.71 8.74
CA GLU A 141 -7.34 -20.99 8.54
C GLU A 141 -8.63 -21.06 9.37
N SER A 142 -8.57 -20.70 10.67
CA SER A 142 -9.75 -20.72 11.54
C SER A 142 -10.88 -19.77 11.08
N TYR A 143 -10.55 -18.69 10.37
CA TYR A 143 -11.50 -17.77 9.76
C TYR A 143 -11.92 -18.16 8.33
N GLY A 144 -11.49 -19.33 7.84
CA GLY A 144 -11.75 -19.79 6.48
C GLY A 144 -11.09 -18.93 5.40
N ARG A 145 -10.04 -18.17 5.74
CA ARG A 145 -9.29 -17.32 4.79
C ARG A 145 -8.18 -18.06 4.08
N ILE A 146 -7.73 -19.19 4.64
CA ILE A 146 -6.82 -20.13 3.99
C ILE A 146 -7.55 -21.47 3.89
N GLY A 147 -7.84 -21.92 2.66
CA GLY A 147 -8.54 -23.18 2.38
C GLY A 147 -7.62 -24.38 2.12
N ARG A 148 -6.32 -24.24 2.38
CA ARG A 148 -5.27 -25.27 2.17
C ARG A 148 -4.45 -25.44 3.43
N ASP A 149 -3.49 -26.37 3.44
CA ASP A 149 -2.58 -26.51 4.58
C ASP A 149 -1.85 -25.18 4.86
N PRO A 150 -2.12 -24.52 6.00
CA PRO A 150 -1.53 -23.23 6.32
C PRO A 150 -0.01 -23.30 6.49
N LEU A 151 0.55 -24.46 6.86
CA LEU A 151 2.00 -24.60 7.01
C LEU A 151 2.70 -24.65 5.65
N ALA A 152 2.12 -25.34 4.66
CA ALA A 152 2.59 -25.29 3.27
C ALA A 152 2.54 -23.87 2.68
N VAL A 153 1.48 -23.09 2.97
CA VAL A 153 1.39 -21.67 2.55
C VAL A 153 2.52 -20.83 3.17
N VAL A 154 2.80 -21.04 4.46
CA VAL A 154 3.89 -20.35 5.15
C VAL A 154 5.26 -20.73 4.58
N ASP A 155 5.46 -21.98 4.17
CA ASP A 155 6.69 -22.42 3.52
C ASP A 155 6.95 -21.69 2.19
N VAL A 156 5.94 -21.64 1.31
CA VAL A 156 6.02 -20.90 0.04
C VAL A 156 6.31 -19.42 0.29
N TYR A 157 5.61 -18.81 1.26
CA TYR A 157 5.86 -17.43 1.66
C TYR A 157 7.28 -17.21 2.21
N THR A 158 7.83 -18.17 2.96
CA THR A 158 9.20 -18.06 3.49
C THR A 158 10.22 -18.14 2.36
N LYS A 159 10.03 -19.05 1.40
CA LYS A 159 10.86 -19.12 0.19
C LYS A 159 10.78 -17.81 -0.63
N GLN A 160 9.60 -17.22 -0.75
CA GLN A 160 9.38 -15.93 -1.41
C GLN A 160 10.24 -14.82 -0.79
N CYS A 161 10.23 -14.69 0.54
CA CYS A 161 11.03 -13.69 1.25
C CYS A 161 12.54 -13.91 1.13
N SER A 162 12.94 -15.15 0.84
CA SER A 162 14.35 -15.58 0.72
C SER A 162 14.92 -15.49 -0.70
N LEU A 163 14.19 -14.96 -1.69
CA LEU A 163 14.77 -14.73 -3.02
C LEU A 163 15.83 -13.62 -3.01
N ARG A 164 16.93 -13.83 -3.72
CA ARG A 164 18.02 -12.85 -3.84
C ARG A 164 17.69 -11.80 -4.89
N VAL A 165 17.89 -10.53 -4.53
CA VAL A 165 17.75 -9.36 -5.39
C VAL A 165 18.80 -8.32 -5.05
N SER A 166 19.09 -7.40 -5.96
CA SER A 166 19.89 -6.21 -5.72
C SER A 166 19.04 -4.94 -5.73
N ALA A 167 19.63 -3.79 -5.40
CA ALA A 167 18.94 -2.51 -5.53
C ALA A 167 18.59 -2.21 -7.01
N ARG A 168 19.43 -2.65 -7.95
CA ARG A 168 19.12 -2.58 -9.39
C ARG A 168 17.88 -3.40 -9.73
N ASP A 169 17.79 -4.63 -9.23
CA ASP A 169 16.60 -5.47 -9.48
C ASP A 169 15.34 -4.80 -8.95
N LEU A 170 15.38 -4.30 -7.71
CA LEU A 170 14.24 -3.58 -7.13
C LEU A 170 13.83 -2.37 -7.98
N ALA A 171 14.79 -1.61 -8.52
CA ALA A 171 14.50 -0.48 -9.40
C ALA A 171 13.82 -0.94 -10.70
N ILE A 172 14.28 -2.03 -11.33
CA ILE A 172 13.64 -2.62 -12.53
C ILE A 172 12.24 -3.13 -12.22
N MET A 173 12.07 -3.84 -11.11
CA MET A 173 10.77 -4.36 -10.66
C MET A 173 9.80 -3.20 -10.39
N GLY A 174 10.27 -2.13 -9.75
CA GLY A 174 9.50 -0.90 -9.52
C GLY A 174 9.14 -0.18 -10.82
N ALA A 175 10.07 -0.08 -11.77
CA ALA A 175 9.83 0.53 -13.06
C ALA A 175 8.81 -0.28 -13.90
N THR A 176 8.78 -1.60 -13.72
CA THR A 176 7.73 -2.46 -14.29
C THR A 176 6.34 -2.07 -13.77
N LEU A 177 6.21 -1.79 -12.46
CA LEU A 177 4.95 -1.28 -11.90
C LEU A 177 4.65 0.15 -12.36
N ALA A 178 5.68 0.99 -12.51
CA ALA A 178 5.53 2.36 -13.00
C ALA A 178 5.03 2.41 -14.44
N ASP A 179 5.42 1.46 -15.29
CA ASP A 179 5.05 1.37 -16.71
C ASP A 179 3.82 0.48 -16.97
N GLY A 180 2.87 0.46 -16.02
CA GLY A 180 1.61 -0.27 -16.20
C GLY A 180 1.80 -1.78 -16.43
N GLY A 181 2.86 -2.36 -15.87
CA GLY A 181 3.13 -3.79 -15.84
C GLY A 181 4.05 -4.28 -16.96
N VAL A 182 4.65 -3.40 -17.75
CA VAL A 182 5.64 -3.76 -18.77
C VAL A 182 7.05 -3.62 -18.20
N ASN A 183 7.84 -4.68 -18.25
CA ASN A 183 9.20 -4.63 -17.74
C ASN A 183 10.10 -3.85 -18.71
N PRO A 184 10.78 -2.77 -18.26
CA PRO A 184 11.45 -1.82 -19.16
C PRO A 184 12.72 -2.39 -19.82
N VAL A 185 13.29 -3.47 -19.27
CA VAL A 185 14.49 -4.12 -19.81
C VAL A 185 14.12 -5.17 -20.87
N THR A 186 13.09 -5.95 -20.60
CA THR A 186 12.69 -7.07 -21.46
C THR A 186 11.58 -6.72 -22.46
N GLY A 187 10.87 -5.61 -22.25
CA GLY A 187 9.68 -5.21 -23.02
C GLY A 187 8.46 -6.11 -22.82
N LYS A 188 8.52 -7.09 -21.89
CA LYS A 188 7.44 -8.05 -21.67
C LYS A 188 6.42 -7.51 -20.67
N ARG A 189 5.13 -7.73 -20.95
CA ARG A 189 4.06 -7.49 -19.98
C ARG A 189 4.08 -8.58 -18.91
N VAL A 190 4.34 -8.18 -17.67
CA VAL A 190 4.35 -9.05 -16.48
C VAL A 190 2.96 -9.12 -15.85
N VAL A 191 2.30 -7.96 -15.71
CA VAL A 191 0.93 -7.84 -15.19
C VAL A 191 0.12 -6.78 -15.96
N SER A 192 -1.18 -6.70 -15.70
CA SER A 192 -2.03 -5.65 -16.29
C SER A 192 -1.80 -4.29 -15.61
N ALA A 193 -2.11 -3.21 -16.31
CA ALA A 193 -2.05 -1.86 -15.74
C ALA A 193 -3.03 -1.68 -14.55
N GLU A 194 -4.13 -2.44 -14.53
CA GLU A 194 -5.07 -2.45 -13.42
C GLU A 194 -4.43 -3.03 -12.14
N VAL A 195 -3.74 -4.17 -12.26
CA VAL A 195 -2.99 -4.75 -11.15
C VAL A 195 -1.93 -3.78 -10.64
N CYS A 196 -1.24 -3.06 -11.53
CA CYS A 196 -0.29 -2.02 -11.14
C CYS A 196 -0.96 -0.90 -10.35
N ARG A 197 -2.08 -0.35 -10.84
CA ARG A 197 -2.86 0.68 -10.13
C ARG A 197 -3.19 0.24 -8.70
N ASP A 198 -3.74 -0.96 -8.54
CA ASP A 198 -4.20 -1.45 -7.24
C ASP A 198 -3.03 -1.72 -6.30
N THR A 199 -1.95 -2.31 -6.83
CA THR A 199 -0.71 -2.53 -6.09
C THR A 199 -0.12 -1.21 -5.58
N LEU A 200 -0.01 -0.21 -6.46
CA LEU A 200 0.56 1.09 -6.12
C LEU A 200 -0.29 1.83 -5.08
N ALA A 201 -1.62 1.71 -5.14
CA ALA A 201 -2.51 2.26 -4.12
C ALA A 201 -2.29 1.60 -2.74
N VAL A 202 -2.17 0.26 -2.70
CA VAL A 202 -1.89 -0.47 -1.46
C VAL A 202 -0.51 -0.10 -0.89
N LEU A 203 0.51 0.02 -1.74
CA LEU A 203 1.86 0.43 -1.34
C LEU A 203 1.91 1.87 -0.81
N ALA A 204 1.18 2.79 -1.43
CA ALA A 204 1.09 4.17 -0.97
C ALA A 204 0.51 4.25 0.46
N ALA A 205 -0.49 3.43 0.77
CA ALA A 205 -1.16 3.46 2.07
C ALA A 205 -0.48 2.61 3.16
N ASN A 206 0.19 1.51 2.80
CA ASN A 206 0.62 0.47 3.76
C ASN A 206 2.07 -0.03 3.58
N GLY A 207 2.89 0.70 2.82
CA GLY A 207 4.20 0.24 2.37
C GLY A 207 5.31 0.19 3.42
N LEU A 208 5.31 1.13 4.37
CA LEU A 208 6.45 1.43 5.25
C LEU A 208 6.11 1.17 6.72
N TYR A 209 5.42 0.06 6.97
CA TYR A 209 5.00 -0.37 8.30
C TYR A 209 4.21 0.75 9.01
N GLU A 210 4.47 1.00 10.29
CA GLU A 210 3.86 2.07 11.10
C GLU A 210 4.14 3.48 10.59
N ARG A 211 5.12 3.66 9.69
CA ARG A 211 5.51 4.98 9.14
C ARG A 211 4.90 5.29 7.78
N SER A 212 3.96 4.48 7.30
CA SER A 212 3.38 4.64 5.95
C SER A 212 2.77 6.04 5.74
N GLY A 213 2.12 6.61 6.76
CA GLY A 213 1.56 7.97 6.70
C GLY A 213 2.63 9.07 6.61
N GLU A 214 3.66 9.02 7.45
CA GLU A 214 4.81 9.95 7.40
C GLU A 214 5.52 9.85 6.05
N TRP A 215 5.76 8.63 5.57
CA TRP A 215 6.40 8.38 4.28
C TRP A 215 5.60 9.00 3.13
N LEU A 216 4.28 8.78 3.10
CA LEU A 216 3.44 9.32 2.03
C LEU A 216 3.42 10.86 2.06
N PHE A 217 3.43 11.46 3.25
CA PHE A 217 3.47 12.92 3.41
C PHE A 217 4.81 13.53 2.96
N GLU A 218 5.94 12.95 3.40
CA GLU A 218 7.27 13.50 3.16
C GLU A 218 7.83 13.18 1.78
N ILE A 219 7.60 11.96 1.30
CA ILE A 219 8.21 11.40 0.08
C ILE A 219 7.23 11.44 -1.09
N GLY A 220 5.94 11.19 -0.82
CA GLY A 220 4.88 11.23 -1.83
C GLY A 220 4.99 10.16 -2.90
N LEU A 221 5.49 8.96 -2.55
CA LEU A 221 5.66 7.84 -3.48
C LEU A 221 5.18 6.52 -2.87
N PRO A 222 4.51 5.64 -3.63
CA PRO A 222 4.35 4.23 -3.28
C PRO A 222 5.71 3.58 -2.99
N GLY A 223 5.83 2.86 -1.88
CA GLY A 223 7.08 2.17 -1.54
C GLY A 223 6.89 0.93 -0.68
N LYS A 224 7.97 0.16 -0.49
CA LYS A 224 8.01 -1.00 0.39
C LYS A 224 9.42 -1.23 0.89
N SER A 225 9.59 -1.30 2.21
CA SER A 225 10.86 -1.69 2.85
C SER A 225 10.92 -3.20 3.13
N GLY A 226 12.15 -3.72 3.21
CA GLY A 226 12.49 -5.05 3.69
C GLY A 226 13.53 -4.98 4.80
N VAL A 227 13.43 -5.91 5.75
CA VAL A 227 14.27 -6.01 6.95
C VAL A 227 15.73 -6.39 6.65
N SER A 228 16.02 -6.75 5.41
CA SER A 228 17.39 -6.90 4.90
C SER A 228 18.08 -5.55 4.63
N GLY A 229 17.34 -4.43 4.66
CA GLY A 229 17.83 -3.10 4.31
C GLY A 229 17.47 -2.65 2.88
N GLY A 230 16.72 -3.46 2.14
CA GLY A 230 16.21 -3.09 0.83
C GLY A 230 15.02 -2.13 0.91
N LEU A 231 14.91 -1.23 -0.05
CA LEU A 231 13.79 -0.30 -0.20
C LEU A 231 13.40 -0.16 -1.67
N LEU A 232 12.16 -0.50 -1.97
CA LEU A 232 11.51 -0.29 -3.27
C LEU A 232 10.68 0.98 -3.19
N THR A 233 10.78 1.85 -4.19
CA THR A 233 9.91 3.01 -4.38
C THR A 233 9.52 3.15 -5.84
N VAL A 234 8.29 3.58 -6.12
CA VAL A 234 7.75 3.66 -7.48
C VAL A 234 7.14 5.03 -7.74
N SER A 235 7.56 5.69 -8.82
CA SER A 235 6.93 6.90 -9.35
C SER A 235 6.14 6.54 -10.61
N PRO A 236 4.79 6.45 -10.54
CA PRO A 236 3.96 5.99 -11.65
C PRO A 236 4.20 6.80 -12.92
N GLY A 237 4.41 6.11 -14.05
CA GLY A 237 4.70 6.71 -15.35
C GLY A 237 6.11 7.28 -15.52
N LYS A 238 7.00 7.16 -14.51
CA LYS A 238 8.36 7.73 -14.57
C LYS A 238 9.46 6.72 -14.34
N ALA A 239 9.48 6.11 -13.16
CA ALA A 239 10.62 5.33 -12.71
C ALA A 239 10.34 4.44 -11.50
N GLY A 240 11.15 3.39 -11.35
CA GLY A 240 11.37 2.70 -10.09
C GLY A 240 12.69 3.14 -9.44
N ILE A 241 12.71 3.15 -8.12
CA ILE A 241 13.91 3.38 -7.31
C ILE A 241 14.11 2.16 -6.42
N GLY A 242 15.31 1.61 -6.45
CA GLY A 242 15.77 0.61 -5.50
C GLY A 242 16.92 1.17 -4.69
N ALA A 243 16.87 1.00 -3.38
CA ALA A 243 17.98 1.32 -2.49
C ALA A 243 18.27 0.12 -1.58
N PHE A 244 19.52 0.02 -1.15
CA PHE A 244 19.97 -1.00 -0.21
C PHE A 244 20.94 -0.39 0.79
N SER A 245 20.61 -0.50 2.07
CA SER A 245 21.50 -0.23 3.20
C SER A 245 21.02 -1.02 4.42
N PRO A 246 21.83 -1.93 5.00
CA PRO A 246 21.37 -2.87 6.04
C PRO A 246 20.83 -2.24 7.33
N ARG A 247 21.35 -1.09 7.76
CA ARG A 247 20.92 -0.42 8.99
C ARG A 247 19.47 0.08 8.90
N LEU A 248 18.67 -0.31 9.87
CA LEU A 248 17.24 -0.02 9.97
C LEU A 248 16.95 0.97 11.09
N ASP A 249 15.92 1.79 10.89
CA ASP A 249 15.28 2.55 11.96
C ASP A 249 14.47 1.62 12.88
N PRO A 250 13.96 2.11 14.03
CA PRO A 250 13.14 1.31 14.94
C PRO A 250 11.87 0.72 14.31
N ALA A 251 11.43 1.23 13.15
CA ALA A 251 10.28 0.74 12.41
C ALA A 251 10.64 -0.32 11.36
N GLY A 252 11.90 -0.72 11.27
CA GLY A 252 12.39 -1.73 10.33
C GLY A 252 12.60 -1.21 8.91
N ASN A 253 12.78 0.10 8.74
CA ASN A 253 13.03 0.72 7.44
C ASN A 253 14.49 1.15 7.29
N SER A 254 15.09 0.91 6.11
CA SER A 254 16.47 1.32 5.83
C SER A 254 16.66 2.83 6.00
N VAL A 255 17.58 3.26 6.87
CA VAL A 255 17.77 4.70 7.17
C VAL A 255 18.31 5.45 5.95
N ARG A 256 19.45 5.00 5.41
CA ARG A 256 20.04 5.62 4.21
C ARG A 256 19.16 5.46 2.98
N GLY A 257 18.45 4.34 2.84
CA GLY A 257 17.49 4.15 1.74
C GLY A 257 16.37 5.18 1.78
N GLN A 258 15.83 5.45 2.96
CA GLN A 258 14.80 6.47 3.19
C GLN A 258 15.29 7.87 2.81
N GLN A 259 16.47 8.28 3.31
CA GLN A 259 17.06 9.59 3.02
C GLN A 259 17.41 9.77 1.53
N ALA A 260 18.00 8.76 0.91
CA ALA A 260 18.33 8.77 -0.51
C ALA A 260 17.08 8.93 -1.39
N THR A 261 16.00 8.23 -1.03
CA THR A 261 14.72 8.32 -1.73
C THR A 261 14.07 9.68 -1.53
N ALA A 262 14.15 10.26 -0.34
CA ALA A 262 13.64 11.61 -0.06
C ALA A 262 14.31 12.66 -0.95
N TYR A 263 15.65 12.63 -0.99
CA TYR A 263 16.42 13.50 -1.87
C TYR A 263 16.01 13.33 -3.33
N LEU A 264 16.02 12.09 -3.85
CA LEU A 264 15.68 11.80 -5.24
C LEU A 264 14.25 12.20 -5.59
N SER A 265 13.28 11.96 -4.69
CA SER A 265 11.89 12.35 -4.89
C SER A 265 11.75 13.86 -5.12
N ARG A 266 12.49 14.66 -4.34
CA ARG A 266 12.50 16.12 -4.46
C ARG A 266 13.17 16.60 -5.74
N VAL A 267 14.40 16.19 -6.00
CA VAL A 267 15.21 16.75 -7.09
C VAL A 267 14.82 16.25 -8.48
N LEU A 268 14.26 15.04 -8.58
CA LEU A 268 13.74 14.49 -9.85
C LEU A 268 12.24 14.80 -10.05
N GLY A 269 11.59 15.43 -9.08
CA GLY A 269 10.16 15.75 -9.12
C GLY A 269 9.28 14.52 -9.23
N LEU A 270 9.56 13.50 -8.42
CA LEU A 270 8.86 12.22 -8.45
C LEU A 270 7.60 12.20 -7.58
N ASN A 271 7.56 13.04 -6.54
CA ASN A 271 6.45 13.14 -5.60
C ASN A 271 5.12 13.38 -6.34
N ILE A 272 4.17 12.46 -6.19
CA ILE A 272 2.89 12.46 -6.93
C ILE A 272 1.91 13.54 -6.44
N PHE A 273 2.19 14.17 -5.30
CA PHE A 273 1.38 15.25 -4.72
C PHE A 273 2.03 16.63 -4.89
N ALA A 274 3.27 16.69 -5.37
CA ALA A 274 3.94 17.96 -5.60
C ALA A 274 3.28 18.71 -6.76
N SER A 275 2.96 19.98 -6.54
CA SER A 275 2.31 20.83 -7.53
C SER A 275 2.99 22.19 -7.59
N GLN A 276 2.92 22.82 -8.77
CA GLN A 276 3.42 24.16 -9.00
C GLN A 276 2.29 24.99 -9.60
N ALA A 277 2.27 26.27 -9.25
CA ALA A 277 1.32 27.20 -9.84
C ALA A 277 1.53 27.25 -11.36
N HIS A 278 0.44 27.09 -12.11
CA HIS A 278 0.49 27.33 -13.54
C HIS A 278 0.76 28.81 -13.78
N ALA A 279 1.97 29.14 -14.26
CA ALA A 279 2.25 30.47 -14.76
C ALA A 279 1.55 30.62 -16.12
N PRO A 280 0.54 31.50 -16.27
CA PRO A 280 -0.02 31.77 -17.58
C PRO A 280 1.12 32.27 -18.48
N PRO A 281 1.15 31.88 -19.77
CA PRO A 281 2.13 32.43 -20.69
C PRO A 281 2.03 33.95 -20.61
N LEU A 282 3.15 34.62 -20.31
CA LEU A 282 3.23 36.06 -20.39
C LEU A 282 2.72 36.44 -21.77
N LEU A 283 1.56 37.08 -21.82
CA LEU A 283 1.08 37.75 -23.02
C LEU A 283 2.15 38.79 -23.34
N LEU A 284 3.06 38.44 -24.25
CA LEU A 284 3.89 39.41 -24.93
C LEU A 284 2.91 40.40 -25.52
N ASP A 285 2.96 41.61 -24.99
CA ASP A 285 2.15 42.76 -25.36
C ASP A 285 2.44 43.07 -26.84
N ARG A 286 1.84 42.30 -27.74
CA ARG A 286 1.77 42.62 -29.16
C ARG A 286 0.56 43.52 -29.30
N PRO A 287 0.72 44.78 -29.72
CA PRO A 287 -0.41 45.60 -30.10
C PRO A 287 -1.01 44.98 -31.35
N HIS A 288 -1.96 44.06 -31.19
CA HIS A 288 -2.78 43.58 -32.28
C HIS A 288 -3.71 44.74 -32.66
N GLY A 289 -3.22 45.58 -33.57
CA GLY A 289 -4.08 46.39 -34.41
C GLY A 289 -5.05 45.47 -35.17
N VAL A 290 -6.26 46.00 -35.38
CA VAL A 290 -7.40 45.43 -36.09
C VAL A 290 -8.39 44.65 -35.23
N VAL A 291 -9.33 45.40 -34.62
CA VAL A 291 -10.76 45.11 -34.77
C VAL A 291 -11.49 46.43 -35.02
N PRO A 292 -11.99 46.67 -36.25
CA PRO A 292 -13.31 47.26 -36.35
C PRO A 292 -14.12 46.48 -37.40
N LEU A 293 -14.79 45.42 -36.97
CA LEU A 293 -15.91 44.89 -37.73
C LEU A 293 -16.86 44.19 -36.76
N LEU A 294 -17.79 44.99 -36.22
CA LEU A 294 -19.14 44.64 -35.72
C LEU A 294 -19.62 45.79 -34.82
N MET A 295 -19.70 46.98 -35.43
CA MET A 295 -20.49 48.10 -34.91
C MET A 295 -21.31 48.59 -36.10
N GLY A 296 -22.37 47.86 -36.39
CA GLY A 296 -23.18 48.09 -37.58
C GLY A 296 -24.19 46.99 -37.80
N GLU A 297 -24.88 46.57 -36.76
CA GLU A 297 -26.20 45.92 -36.81
C GLU A 297 -26.57 45.51 -35.39
N LEU A 298 -27.27 46.41 -34.69
CA LEU A 298 -28.32 46.15 -33.70
C LEU A 298 -28.70 47.50 -33.09
N GLY A 299 -29.89 47.97 -33.47
CA GLY A 299 -30.45 49.21 -32.97
C GLY A 299 -30.91 49.11 -31.51
N GLN A 300 -30.88 50.26 -30.85
CA GLN A 300 -31.54 50.64 -29.60
C GLN A 300 -30.99 50.01 -28.28
N PRO A 301 -30.65 50.85 -27.29
CA PRO A 301 -30.09 50.43 -26.01
C PRO A 301 -31.20 49.98 -25.06
N GLN A 302 -31.29 48.67 -24.81
CA GLN A 302 -32.07 48.16 -23.70
C GLN A 302 -31.16 47.94 -22.49
N CYS A 303 -31.56 48.62 -21.42
CA CYS A 303 -30.92 48.71 -20.12
C CYS A 303 -30.56 47.32 -19.56
N PHE A 304 -29.28 46.95 -19.57
CA PHE A 304 -28.75 45.85 -18.76
C PHE A 304 -28.30 46.40 -17.40
N GLN A 305 -29.28 46.79 -16.58
CA GLN A 305 -29.11 46.91 -15.13
C GLN A 305 -29.91 45.82 -14.45
N GLN A 306 -29.34 44.62 -14.41
CA GLN A 306 -29.64 43.56 -13.45
C GLN A 306 -28.56 42.50 -13.64
N TRP A 307 -28.09 41.89 -12.55
CA TRP A 307 -26.88 41.04 -12.43
C TRP A 307 -25.57 41.75 -12.04
N ARG A 308 -25.65 42.80 -11.21
CA ARG A 308 -24.61 43.11 -10.22
C ARG A 308 -25.21 43.19 -8.82
N HIS A 309 -25.62 42.05 -8.30
CA HIS A 309 -25.72 41.83 -6.85
C HIS A 309 -25.20 40.43 -6.55
N VAL A 310 -23.88 40.27 -6.62
CA VAL A 310 -23.20 39.28 -5.80
C VAL A 310 -22.68 40.07 -4.60
N HIS A 311 -23.20 39.75 -3.42
CA HIS A 311 -22.64 40.26 -2.18
C HIS A 311 -21.17 39.83 -2.11
N PRO A 312 -20.21 40.73 -1.86
CA PRO A 312 -18.88 40.30 -1.47
C PRO A 312 -19.00 39.56 -0.14
N GLU A 313 -18.59 38.28 -0.10
CA GLU A 313 -18.25 37.65 1.17
C GLU A 313 -17.17 38.49 1.86
N PRO A 314 -17.23 38.67 3.19
CA PRO A 314 -16.18 39.37 3.89
C PRO A 314 -14.84 38.62 3.71
N PRO A 315 -13.70 39.34 3.60
CA PRO A 315 -12.41 38.70 3.50
C PRO A 315 -12.18 37.79 4.71
N THR A 316 -11.57 36.63 4.47
CA THR A 316 -11.13 35.69 5.50
C THR A 316 -10.28 36.43 6.52
N VAL A 317 -10.76 36.46 7.77
CA VAL A 317 -9.98 36.91 8.92
C VAL A 317 -8.79 35.96 9.06
N SER A 318 -7.58 36.49 8.94
CA SER A 318 -6.37 35.75 9.32
C SER A 318 -6.42 35.48 10.81
N LEU A 319 -6.39 34.20 11.21
CA LEU A 319 -6.14 33.82 12.60
C LEU A 319 -4.73 34.28 12.98
N ALA A 320 -4.65 35.41 13.65
CA ALA A 320 -3.43 35.88 14.30
C ALA A 320 -3.29 35.16 15.64
N GLU A 321 -3.08 33.85 15.63
CA GLU A 321 -2.55 33.07 16.77
C GLU A 321 -2.18 31.64 16.30
N PRO A 322 -0.97 31.14 16.62
CA PRO A 322 -0.61 29.76 16.33
C PRO A 322 -1.46 28.79 17.13
N VAL A 323 -1.88 27.68 16.50
CA VAL A 323 -2.56 26.57 17.16
C VAL A 323 -1.67 26.06 18.32
N PRO A 324 -2.15 26.04 19.58
CA PRO A 324 -1.34 25.54 20.69
C PRO A 324 -1.04 24.06 20.50
N ALA A 325 0.20 23.66 20.78
CA ALA A 325 0.56 22.25 20.91
C ALA A 325 -0.35 21.59 21.95
N THR A 326 -0.93 20.43 21.61
CA THR A 326 -1.78 19.62 22.49
C THR A 326 -0.98 19.09 23.69
N HIS A 327 -0.80 19.92 24.70
CA HIS A 327 -0.52 19.50 26.07
C HIS A 327 -1.85 19.36 26.81
N GLY A 328 -2.26 18.12 27.13
CA GLY A 328 -3.35 17.88 28.07
C GLY A 328 -4.45 16.91 27.63
N ILE A 329 -4.13 15.84 26.91
CA ILE A 329 -5.01 14.65 26.91
C ILE A 329 -4.52 13.71 28.02
N VAL A 330 -5.26 13.67 29.12
CA VAL A 330 -5.15 12.59 30.10
C VAL A 330 -5.65 11.32 29.42
N LEU A 331 -4.72 10.44 29.03
CA LEU A 331 -5.05 9.09 28.58
C LEU A 331 -5.71 8.34 29.74
N ALA A 332 -7.00 8.07 29.63
CA ALA A 332 -7.67 7.11 30.48
C ALA A 332 -7.01 5.73 30.28
N ALA A 333 -6.68 5.06 31.38
CA ALA A 333 -6.05 3.75 31.37
C ALA A 333 -6.88 2.75 30.55
N THR A 334 -6.25 2.14 29.54
CA THR A 334 -6.79 1.00 28.79
C THR A 334 -7.09 -0.17 29.74
N PRO A 335 -8.22 -0.89 29.58
CA PRO A 335 -8.49 -2.09 30.36
C PRO A 335 -7.40 -3.15 30.11
N GLY A 336 -6.65 -3.51 31.14
CA GLY A 336 -5.65 -4.56 31.09
C GLY A 336 -6.26 -5.93 31.40
N LEU A 337 -5.92 -6.94 30.59
CA LEU A 337 -6.13 -8.34 30.93
C LEU A 337 -5.06 -8.78 31.94
N HIS A 338 -5.45 -8.99 33.19
CA HIS A 338 -4.56 -9.59 34.19
C HIS A 338 -4.48 -11.11 34.00
N ARG A 339 -3.26 -11.65 34.08
CA ARG A 339 -2.97 -13.10 34.09
C ARG A 339 -3.83 -13.82 35.13
N SER A 340 -4.47 -14.92 34.70
CA SER A 340 -5.21 -15.84 35.55
C SER A 340 -4.28 -16.71 36.40
N GLY A 341 -4.46 -16.69 37.71
CA GLY A 341 -4.25 -17.85 38.57
C GLY A 341 -5.61 -18.40 38.94
N GLY A 342 -5.99 -19.56 38.39
CA GLY A 342 -7.30 -20.20 38.59
C GLY A 342 -8.39 -19.67 37.65
N GLY A 343 -8.93 -20.54 36.80
CA GLY A 343 -9.87 -20.17 35.75
C GLY A 343 -11.16 -19.54 36.30
N PHE A 344 -11.50 -18.36 35.76
CA PHE A 344 -12.82 -17.76 35.49
C PHE A 344 -12.61 -16.23 35.33
N LEU A 345 -12.99 -15.65 34.18
CA LEU A 345 -12.96 -14.19 33.94
C LEU A 345 -14.38 -13.64 34.14
N ALA A 346 -14.52 -12.60 34.98
CA ALA A 346 -15.77 -11.87 35.21
C ALA A 346 -15.63 -10.41 34.74
N PHE A 347 -16.63 -9.90 34.01
CA PHE A 347 -16.74 -8.48 33.64
C PHE A 347 -17.76 -7.80 34.56
N VAL A 348 -17.40 -6.64 35.14
CA VAL A 348 -18.32 -5.76 35.87
C VAL A 348 -18.34 -4.40 35.16
N GLY A 349 -19.49 -4.00 34.64
CA GLY A 349 -19.73 -2.67 34.08
C GLY A 349 -20.41 -1.75 35.09
N GLY A 350 -19.86 -0.55 35.30
CA GLY A 350 -20.47 0.50 36.11
C GLY A 350 -21.34 1.45 35.26
N ALA A 351 -22.48 1.85 35.80
CA ALA A 351 -23.54 2.60 35.12
C ALA A 351 -23.59 4.10 35.47
N GLN A 352 -24.02 4.88 34.46
CA GLN A 352 -24.91 6.06 34.46
C GLN A 352 -24.47 7.47 34.93
N GLY A 353 -24.92 8.47 34.15
CA GLY A 353 -25.35 9.78 34.64
C GLY A 353 -25.33 10.94 33.62
N HIS A 354 -26.42 11.17 32.88
CA HIS A 354 -26.69 12.42 32.11
C HIS A 354 -27.52 13.42 32.94
N PRO A 355 -27.48 14.73 32.61
CA PRO A 355 -28.74 15.44 32.32
C PRO A 355 -28.70 16.35 31.06
N ILE A 356 -29.91 16.71 30.63
CA ILE A 356 -30.42 17.16 29.31
C ILE A 356 -30.66 18.69 29.24
N ALA A 357 -30.49 19.35 28.07
CA ALA A 357 -31.55 20.18 27.43
C ALA A 357 -31.34 20.53 25.92
N LEU A 358 -32.12 19.83 25.09
CA LEU A 358 -32.78 20.06 23.78
C LEU A 358 -32.61 21.36 22.94
N GLY A 359 -32.52 21.13 21.62
CA GLY A 359 -33.07 21.99 20.55
C GLY A 359 -33.05 21.36 19.14
N HIS A 360 -34.19 20.79 18.69
CA HIS A 360 -34.75 20.63 17.31
C HIS A 360 -33.81 20.52 16.08
N GLN A 361 -33.83 19.56 15.13
CA GLN A 361 -34.81 18.76 14.34
C GLN A 361 -33.98 17.84 13.37
N PRO A 362 -34.53 17.04 12.41
CA PRO A 362 -35.71 16.18 12.37
C PRO A 362 -35.34 14.69 12.18
N ARG A 363 -36.33 13.83 12.41
CA ARG A 363 -36.26 12.35 12.44
C ARG A 363 -35.84 11.73 11.11
N VAL A 364 -34.84 10.84 11.14
CA VAL A 364 -34.76 9.69 10.22
C VAL A 364 -34.94 8.43 11.06
N GLN A 365 -35.98 7.69 10.71
CA GLN A 365 -36.40 6.44 11.33
C GLN A 365 -35.46 5.34 10.82
N VAL A 366 -34.67 4.73 11.70
CA VAL A 366 -33.91 3.51 11.38
C VAL A 366 -34.92 2.35 11.45
N LEU A 367 -35.29 1.83 10.28
CA LEU A 367 -36.01 0.56 10.16
C LEU A 367 -34.98 -0.56 10.10
N ASP A 368 -34.97 -1.42 11.12
CA ASP A 368 -34.31 -2.72 11.07
C ASP A 368 -35.06 -3.62 10.08
N GLY A 369 -34.41 -3.96 8.98
CA GLY A 369 -34.92 -4.85 7.96
C GLY A 369 -33.78 -5.54 7.23
N ALA A 370 -33.60 -6.83 7.50
CA ALA A 370 -32.72 -7.69 6.74
C ALA A 370 -33.29 -7.85 5.31
N GLU A 371 -32.64 -7.25 4.32
CA GLU A 371 -32.89 -7.54 2.91
C GLU A 371 -31.60 -7.94 2.18
N LEU A 372 -31.77 -9.01 1.41
CA LEU A 372 -30.84 -9.71 0.56
C LEU A 372 -30.45 -8.81 -0.63
N VAL A 373 -29.19 -8.42 -0.77
CA VAL A 373 -28.72 -7.69 -1.96
C VAL A 373 -28.06 -8.67 -2.94
N GLN A 374 -28.53 -8.60 -4.19
CA GLN A 374 -28.14 -9.39 -5.34
C GLN A 374 -26.64 -9.35 -5.64
N GLN A 375 -26.07 -10.54 -5.90
CA GLN A 375 -24.78 -10.72 -6.57
C GLN A 375 -24.87 -10.22 -8.02
N LEU A 376 -24.05 -9.23 -8.37
CA LEU A 376 -23.73 -8.91 -9.75
C LEU A 376 -22.60 -9.83 -10.21
N GLY A 377 -22.89 -10.66 -11.23
CA GLY A 377 -21.99 -11.66 -11.79
C GLY A 377 -20.78 -11.03 -12.51
N GLY A 378 -19.66 -11.75 -12.45
CA GLY A 378 -18.43 -11.39 -13.15
C GLY A 378 -18.52 -11.58 -14.68
N PRO A 379 -17.62 -10.96 -15.44
CA PRO A 379 -17.64 -11.02 -16.90
C PRO A 379 -17.08 -12.36 -17.39
N HIS A 380 -17.91 -13.17 -18.05
CA HIS A 380 -17.46 -14.32 -18.82
C HIS A 380 -17.44 -14.00 -20.31
N PHE A 381 -16.23 -14.08 -20.90
CA PHE A 381 -16.01 -14.23 -22.33
C PHE A 381 -16.32 -15.67 -22.74
N ALA A 382 -17.27 -15.87 -23.67
CA ALA A 382 -17.21 -16.84 -24.79
C ALA A 382 -18.61 -17.00 -25.41
N ASP A 383 -18.71 -16.67 -26.69
CA ASP A 383 -19.85 -16.92 -27.57
C ASP A 383 -19.70 -18.30 -28.24
N ASN A 384 -20.74 -19.15 -28.15
CA ASN A 384 -21.31 -19.88 -29.31
C ASN A 384 -22.32 -20.96 -28.88
N GLY A 385 -23.51 -20.90 -29.48
CA GLY A 385 -24.21 -22.10 -29.95
C GLY A 385 -25.48 -22.56 -29.21
N ARG A 386 -26.63 -22.16 -29.76
CA ARG A 386 -27.82 -23.01 -30.03
C ARG A 386 -28.39 -23.89 -28.88
N ARG A 387 -29.56 -23.51 -28.34
CA ARG A 387 -30.90 -24.14 -28.54
C ARG A 387 -31.86 -24.00 -27.33
N ILE A 388 -33.11 -23.67 -27.68
CA ILE A 388 -34.40 -24.27 -27.26
C ILE A 388 -34.86 -24.14 -25.79
N ARG A 389 -36.09 -23.62 -25.66
CA ARG A 389 -36.94 -23.50 -24.47
C ARG A 389 -37.31 -24.86 -23.85
N GLY A 390 -37.42 -24.89 -22.52
CA GLY A 390 -38.18 -25.90 -21.76
C GLY A 390 -38.24 -25.57 -20.27
N PHE A 391 -39.44 -25.33 -19.73
CA PHE A 391 -39.75 -25.14 -18.31
C PHE A 391 -40.48 -26.39 -17.77
N VAL A 392 -40.12 -26.91 -16.59
CA VAL A 392 -40.96 -27.75 -15.69
C VAL A 392 -40.47 -27.54 -14.22
N PRO A 393 -41.37 -27.52 -13.19
CA PRO A 393 -41.13 -26.88 -11.89
C PRO A 393 -40.67 -27.81 -10.75
N VAL A 394 -40.25 -27.18 -9.64
CA VAL A 394 -39.76 -27.78 -8.38
C VAL A 394 -40.92 -28.07 -7.41
N HIS A 395 -40.84 -29.23 -6.75
CA HIS A 395 -41.78 -29.79 -5.77
C HIS A 395 -41.80 -29.05 -4.41
N ASP A 396 -43.01 -28.94 -3.84
CA ASP A 396 -43.32 -28.57 -2.46
C ASP A 396 -43.05 -29.69 -1.45
N VAL A 397 -42.55 -29.34 -0.25
CA VAL A 397 -42.85 -30.09 0.99
C VAL A 397 -43.15 -29.10 2.13
N VAL A 398 -44.43 -29.11 2.52
CA VAL A 398 -45.04 -28.43 3.67
C VAL A 398 -44.68 -29.14 4.97
N ARG A 399 -44.48 -28.41 6.07
CA ARG A 399 -44.83 -28.89 7.43
C ARG A 399 -45.10 -27.74 8.41
N ARG A 400 -46.29 -27.75 9.01
CA ARG A 400 -46.60 -27.13 10.30
C ARG A 400 -47.76 -27.90 10.95
N ALA A 401 -47.62 -28.25 12.24
CA ALA A 401 -48.67 -28.23 13.26
C ALA A 401 -48.07 -28.55 14.65
N ARG A 402 -48.69 -27.97 15.69
CA ARG A 402 -48.29 -27.87 17.11
C ARG A 402 -49.01 -28.88 18.02
N GLY A 403 -48.45 -29.06 19.24
CA GLY A 403 -49.13 -29.41 20.52
C GLY A 403 -49.02 -30.89 20.90
N SER A 404 -48.79 -31.33 22.15
CA SER A 404 -48.81 -30.72 23.50
C SER A 404 -48.37 -31.79 24.53
N GLY A 405 -47.89 -31.40 25.73
CA GLY A 405 -48.13 -32.17 26.97
C GLY A 405 -46.92 -32.77 27.72
N GLU A 406 -46.62 -32.15 28.87
CA GLU A 406 -46.18 -32.74 30.15
C GLU A 406 -44.75 -33.31 30.37
N LEU A 407 -44.12 -32.80 31.45
CA LEU A 407 -43.01 -33.40 32.21
C LEU A 407 -43.59 -34.25 33.35
N PRO A 408 -42.89 -35.31 33.81
CA PRO A 408 -42.11 -35.13 35.05
C PRO A 408 -40.85 -36.01 35.19
N GLY A 409 -39.95 -35.60 36.11
CA GLY A 409 -39.35 -36.54 37.06
C GLY A 409 -37.88 -36.95 36.87
N ILE A 410 -37.01 -36.42 37.73
CA ILE A 410 -35.67 -36.94 38.03
C ILE A 410 -35.78 -38.22 38.87
N VAL A 411 -35.06 -39.29 38.51
CA VAL A 411 -34.67 -40.38 39.43
C VAL A 411 -33.23 -40.83 39.14
N TYR A 412 -32.41 -40.87 40.20
CA TYR A 412 -31.05 -41.42 40.25
C TYR A 412 -31.04 -42.95 40.13
N GLY A 413 -29.99 -43.51 39.52
CA GLY A 413 -29.70 -44.94 39.58
C GLY A 413 -28.22 -45.25 39.34
N ALA A 414 -27.50 -45.56 40.42
CA ALA A 414 -26.16 -46.14 40.39
C ALA A 414 -26.24 -47.68 40.47
N SER A 415 -25.09 -48.31 40.17
CA SER A 415 -24.65 -49.68 40.51
C SER A 415 -24.92 -50.82 39.52
N GLY A 416 -23.88 -51.65 39.31
CA GLY A 416 -24.00 -53.01 38.80
C GLY A 416 -22.77 -53.54 38.05
N HIS A 417 -21.96 -54.37 38.71
CA HIS A 417 -20.76 -55.04 38.22
C HIS A 417 -20.95 -55.97 37.00
N GLY A 418 -19.85 -56.13 36.26
CA GLY A 418 -19.55 -57.22 35.32
C GLY A 418 -18.12 -57.08 34.82
#